data_AF-A0A2D4MBV7-F1
#
_entry.id   AF-A0A2D4MBV7-F1
#
_cell.length_a   1.000
_cell.length_b   1.000
_cell.length_c   1.000
_cell.angle_alpha   90.00
_cell.angle_beta   90.00
_cell.angle_gamma   90.00
#
_symmetry.space_group_name_H-M   'P 1'
#
loop_
_entity.id
_entity.type
_entity.pdbx_description
1 polymer ?
#
loop_
_entity_poly.entity_id
_entity_poly.type
_entity_poly.pdbx_seq_one_letter_code
_entity_poly.pdbx_strand_id
1 'polypeptide(L)'
;MVVLVRNPLSSELQCLMLPAEDWSVGDFLRSWCQAQELPQDHFYVKCNGRCINSEGILQDGALYSVEPRLCGGKGGFGSMLRALGAQIEKTTNREACRDLSGRRLRDVNHEKAMAEWVKQQAEREADKEQRRLERLKRKLVGPKHFFTNPDYQQQCHEMAERLEDSVLKGMQASSSTVVSPESSESRKGMADSGTGPPSEKKRCLW
;
A
#
# COMPACT_ATOMS: atom_id res chain seq x y z
N MET A 1 31.50 17.54 61.06
CA MET A 1 30.87 17.92 59.78
C MET A 1 29.60 17.10 59.58
N VAL A 2 28.51 17.72 59.15
CA VAL A 2 27.21 17.10 58.84
C VAL A 2 27.05 17.06 57.33
N VAL A 3 26.75 15.89 56.78
CA VAL A 3 26.56 15.72 55.33
C VAL A 3 25.23 15.01 55.06
N LEU A 4 24.50 15.49 54.07
CA LEU A 4 23.26 14.86 53.61
C LEU A 4 23.58 13.94 52.44
N VAL A 5 23.24 12.66 52.57
CA VAL A 5 23.53 11.64 51.56
C VAL A 5 22.24 11.04 51.05
N ARG A 6 22.04 11.09 49.74
CA ARG A 6 20.96 10.37 49.07
C ARG A 6 21.43 8.95 48.73
N ASN A 7 20.70 7.97 49.23
CA ASN A 7 20.99 6.57 48.94
C ASN A 7 20.56 6.23 47.49
N PRO A 8 21.38 5.49 46.73
CA PRO A 8 21.01 5.04 45.38
C PRO A 8 19.94 3.94 45.36
N LEU A 9 19.85 3.14 46.44
CA LEU A 9 18.99 1.95 46.52
C LEU A 9 17.64 2.24 47.17
N SER A 10 17.61 3.10 48.19
CA SER A 10 16.39 3.68 48.74
C SER A 10 16.40 5.17 48.38
N SER A 11 15.30 5.73 47.86
CA SER A 11 15.24 7.17 47.53
C SER A 11 15.23 8.08 48.76
N GLU A 12 15.85 7.63 49.85
CA GLU A 12 15.90 8.26 51.15
C GLU A 12 17.11 9.17 51.29
N LEU A 13 16.92 10.21 52.09
CA LEU A 13 17.97 11.12 52.50
C LEU A 13 18.44 10.70 53.89
N GLN A 14 19.73 10.41 54.03
CA GLN A 14 20.36 10.08 55.30
C GLN A 14 21.28 11.21 55.72
N CYS A 15 21.20 11.58 57.00
CA CYS A 15 22.11 12.56 57.60
C CYS A 15 23.27 11.80 58.25
N LEU A 16 24.51 12.11 57.85
CA LEU A 16 25.71 11.47 58.37
C LEU A 16 26.57 12.50 59.11
N MET A 17 26.94 12.15 60.34
CA MET A 17 27.87 12.90 61.16
C MET A 17 29.28 12.35 60.93
N LEU A 18 30.15 13.16 60.32
CA LEU A 18 31.55 12.81 60.07
C LEU A 18 32.45 13.37 61.19
N PRO A 19 33.40 12.57 61.71
CA PRO A 19 34.21 12.92 62.87
C PRO A 19 35.33 13.93 62.59
N ALA A 20 35.66 14.22 61.32
CA ALA A 20 36.67 15.22 60.95
C ALA A 20 36.16 16.18 59.86
N GLU A 21 36.76 17.37 59.77
CA GLU A 21 36.34 18.43 58.82
C GLU A 21 36.97 18.30 57.43
N ASP A 22 38.03 17.50 57.27
CA ASP A 22 38.78 17.39 56.01
C ASP A 22 38.52 16.08 55.25
N TRP A 23 37.30 15.54 55.35
CA TRP A 23 36.98 14.30 54.63
C TRP A 23 36.93 14.53 53.13
N SER A 24 37.68 13.72 52.38
CA SER A 24 37.55 13.69 50.92
C SER A 24 36.30 12.93 50.49
N VAL A 25 35.78 13.25 49.31
CA VAL A 25 34.69 12.51 48.66
C VAL A 25 35.06 11.04 48.47
N GLY A 26 36.34 10.74 48.20
CA GLY A 26 36.86 9.39 48.07
C GLY A 26 36.83 8.60 49.39
N ASP A 27 37.22 9.23 50.50
CA ASP A 27 37.18 8.61 51.83
C ASP A 27 35.75 8.34 52.28
N PHE A 28 34.85 9.29 52.04
CA PHE A 28 33.42 9.12 52.27
C PHE A 28 32.85 7.96 51.44
N LEU A 29 33.13 7.93 50.13
CA LEU A 29 32.63 6.86 49.27
C LEU A 29 33.17 5.50 49.73
N ARG A 30 34.45 5.42 50.13
CA ARG A 30 35.05 4.19 50.66
C ARG A 30 34.37 3.73 51.94
N SER A 31 34.15 4.64 52.90
CA SER A 31 33.47 4.34 54.16
C SER A 31 32.02 3.90 53.95
N TRP A 32 31.30 4.59 53.08
CA TRP A 32 29.91 4.24 52.72
C TRP A 32 29.84 2.87 52.02
N CYS A 33 30.73 2.61 51.07
CA CYS A 33 30.82 1.32 50.37
C CYS A 33 31.17 0.17 51.33
N GLN A 34 32.11 0.38 52.26
CA GLN A 34 32.46 -0.61 53.29
C GLN A 34 31.27 -0.94 54.19
N ALA A 35 30.49 0.06 54.60
CA ALA A 35 29.29 -0.15 55.43
C ALA A 35 28.18 -0.94 54.73
N GLN A 36 28.19 -0.98 53.39
CA GLN A 36 27.20 -1.66 52.56
C GLN A 36 27.74 -2.93 51.88
N GLU A 37 29.01 -3.29 52.13
CA GLU A 37 29.70 -4.41 51.47
C GLU A 37 29.73 -4.31 49.92
N LEU A 38 29.83 -3.09 49.39
CA LEU A 38 29.80 -2.81 47.95
C LEU A 38 31.18 -2.42 47.38
N PRO A 39 31.51 -2.82 46.13
CA PRO A 39 32.75 -2.36 45.48
C PRO A 39 32.75 -0.86 45.18
N GLN A 40 33.79 -0.14 45.58
CA GLN A 40 33.93 1.31 45.37
C GLN A 40 33.90 1.70 43.88
N ASP A 41 34.48 0.88 43.01
CA ASP A 41 34.64 1.16 41.57
C ASP A 41 33.31 1.21 40.80
N HIS A 42 32.23 0.73 41.41
CA HIS A 42 30.89 0.73 40.82
C HIS A 42 30.08 1.96 41.20
N PHE A 43 30.62 2.93 41.94
CA PHE A 43 29.87 4.09 42.38
C PHE A 43 30.59 5.40 42.06
N TYR A 44 29.81 6.47 42.01
CA TYR A 44 30.33 7.83 41.92
C TYR A 44 29.43 8.77 42.71
N VAL A 45 29.96 9.94 43.06
CA VAL A 45 29.27 10.91 43.91
C VAL A 45 28.95 12.16 43.12
N LYS A 46 27.74 12.69 43.32
CA LYS A 46 27.32 14.01 42.83
C LYS A 46 27.05 14.95 44.00
N CYS A 47 27.42 16.21 43.87
CA CYS A 47 26.90 17.29 44.73
C CYS A 47 26.05 18.21 43.87
N ASN A 48 24.83 18.51 44.33
CA ASN A 48 23.89 19.41 43.65
C ASN A 48 23.71 19.09 42.14
N GLY A 49 23.69 17.80 41.79
CA GLY A 49 23.51 17.33 40.41
C GLY A 49 24.77 17.32 39.53
N ARG A 50 25.94 17.74 40.05
CA ARG A 50 27.23 17.70 39.31
C ARG A 50 28.13 16.60 39.87
N CYS A 51 28.81 15.87 38.98
CA CYS A 51 29.81 14.88 39.39
C CYS A 51 31.01 15.58 40.04
N ILE A 52 31.47 15.04 41.17
CA ILE A 52 32.64 15.55 41.90
C ILE A 52 33.77 14.54 41.77
N ASN A 53 35.00 15.04 41.73
CA ASN A 53 36.19 14.20 41.79
C ASN A 53 36.39 13.61 43.20
N SER A 54 37.04 12.46 43.27
CA SER A 54 37.35 11.76 44.53
C SER A 54 38.22 12.58 45.48
N GLU A 55 39.04 13.48 44.95
CA GLU A 55 39.95 14.36 45.72
C GLU A 55 39.24 15.61 46.27
N GLY A 56 37.98 15.85 45.91
CA GLY A 56 37.21 16.99 46.43
C GLY A 56 36.97 16.85 47.92
N ILE A 57 37.05 17.97 48.65
CA ILE A 57 36.74 18.02 50.09
C ILE A 57 35.22 18.12 50.25
N LEU A 58 34.67 17.42 51.24
CA LEU A 58 33.26 17.51 51.60
C LEU A 58 32.94 18.89 52.21
N GLN A 59 31.74 19.38 51.93
CA GLN A 59 31.24 20.65 52.44
C GLN A 59 30.18 20.38 53.50
N ASP A 60 30.28 21.08 54.62
CA ASP A 60 29.30 21.00 55.71
C ASP A 60 27.92 21.44 55.23
N GLY A 61 26.90 20.62 55.51
CA GLY A 61 25.51 20.86 55.11
C GLY A 61 25.19 20.62 53.64
N ALA A 62 26.15 20.18 52.82
CA ALA A 62 25.90 19.93 51.40
C ALA A 62 25.22 18.57 51.14
N LEU A 63 24.51 18.50 50.00
CA LEU A 63 23.80 17.31 49.54
C LEU A 63 24.64 16.52 48.55
N TYR A 64 24.98 15.30 48.94
CA TYR A 64 25.70 14.34 48.12
C TYR A 64 24.77 13.20 47.70
N SER A 65 24.84 12.79 46.45
CA SER A 65 24.11 11.64 45.91
C SER A 65 25.12 10.61 45.47
N VAL A 66 25.07 9.42 46.07
CA VAL A 66 25.85 8.28 45.59
C VAL A 66 25.02 7.61 44.49
N GLU A 67 25.61 7.38 43.33
CA GLU A 67 24.94 6.75 42.20
C GLU A 67 25.75 5.56 41.67
N PRO A 68 25.10 4.45 41.29
CA PRO A 68 25.79 3.33 40.67
C PRO A 68 26.26 3.73 39.26
N ARG A 69 27.49 3.37 38.95
CA ARG A 69 28.05 3.36 37.61
C ARG A 69 27.42 2.18 36.87
N LEU A 70 26.61 2.48 35.87
CA LEU A 70 26.10 1.46 34.98
C LEU A 70 27.25 1.01 34.06
N CYS A 71 27.43 -0.30 33.93
CA CYS A 71 28.32 -0.93 32.95
C CYS A 71 27.76 -0.68 31.55
N GLY A 72 27.93 0.52 31.00
CA GLY A 72 27.26 0.92 29.77
C GLY A 72 27.95 2.05 29.04
N GLY A 73 28.63 1.72 27.95
CA GLY A 73 28.95 2.67 26.89
C GLY A 73 27.64 3.20 26.31
N LYS A 74 27.30 4.46 26.63
CA LYS A 74 26.10 5.18 26.16
C LYS A 74 26.03 5.37 24.63
N GLY A 75 26.88 4.67 23.88
CA GLY A 75 27.05 4.78 22.45
C GLY A 75 26.05 3.99 21.62
N GLY A 76 25.38 2.97 22.16
CA GLY A 76 24.50 2.08 21.37
C GLY A 76 23.35 2.80 20.67
N PHE A 77 22.66 3.69 21.39
CA PHE A 77 21.58 4.50 20.80
C PHE A 77 22.13 5.51 19.78
N GLY A 78 23.24 6.17 20.09
CA GLY A 78 23.88 7.11 19.15
C GLY A 78 24.46 6.43 17.91
N SER A 79 25.02 5.21 18.03
CA SER A 79 25.51 4.42 16.90
C SER A 79 24.36 3.90 16.05
N MET A 80 23.25 3.50 16.68
CA MET A 80 22.02 3.13 15.98
C MET A 80 21.47 4.31 15.19
N LEU A 81 21.41 5.52 15.79
CA LEU A 81 21.01 6.73 15.08
C LEU A 81 21.95 7.09 13.93
N ARG A 82 23.27 6.91 14.07
CA ARG A 82 24.23 7.12 12.97
C ARG A 82 24.06 6.10 11.85
N ALA A 83 23.83 4.83 12.18
CA ALA A 83 23.59 3.78 11.20
C ALA A 83 22.28 4.00 10.42
N LEU A 84 21.20 4.35 11.13
CA LEU A 84 19.91 4.67 10.51
C LEU A 84 19.98 5.97 9.71
N GLY A 85 20.65 6.99 10.23
CA GLY A 85 20.82 8.27 9.54
C GLY A 85 21.59 8.17 8.23
N ALA A 86 22.49 7.19 8.08
CA ALA A 86 23.20 6.92 6.83
C ALA A 86 22.29 6.27 5.77
N GLN A 87 21.22 5.59 6.18
CA GLN A 87 20.28 4.90 5.29
C GLN A 87 19.07 5.77 4.91
N ILE A 88 18.78 6.82 5.69
CA ILE A 88 17.63 7.69 5.46
C ILE A 88 18.05 8.82 4.52
N GLU A 89 17.62 8.74 3.27
CA GLU A 89 17.66 9.88 2.36
C GLU A 89 16.71 10.99 2.82
N LYS A 90 17.02 12.24 2.47
CA LYS A 90 16.18 13.40 2.83
C LYS A 90 14.76 13.17 2.30
N THR A 91 13.82 13.01 3.22
CA THR A 91 12.39 12.87 2.91
C THR A 91 11.91 14.09 2.12
N THR A 92 11.25 13.85 0.98
CA THR A 92 10.65 14.90 0.14
C THR A 92 9.27 15.35 0.63
N ASN A 93 8.68 14.64 1.59
CA ASN A 93 7.41 15.00 2.22
C ASN A 93 7.60 16.24 3.11
N ARG A 94 7.04 17.37 2.66
CA ARG A 94 7.02 18.66 3.36
C ARG A 94 5.71 18.92 4.10
N GLU A 95 4.81 17.96 4.22
CA GLU A 95 3.48 18.14 4.84
C GLU A 95 3.54 18.50 6.32
N ALA A 96 4.62 18.10 7.01
CA ALA A 96 4.86 18.45 8.40
C ALA A 96 5.31 19.91 8.60
N CYS A 97 5.78 20.58 7.54
CA CYS A 97 6.17 21.97 7.60
C CYS A 97 4.94 22.88 7.78
N ARG A 98 5.18 24.04 8.39
CA ARG A 98 4.17 25.08 8.58
C ARG A 98 4.37 26.19 7.56
N ASP A 99 3.28 26.85 7.18
CA ASP A 99 3.32 28.07 6.39
C ASP A 99 3.60 29.31 7.27
N LEU A 100 3.75 30.48 6.65
CA LEU A 100 3.98 31.76 7.34
C LEU A 100 2.79 32.19 8.22
N SER A 101 1.61 31.59 8.01
CA SER A 101 0.42 31.80 8.85
C SER A 101 0.36 30.85 10.05
N GLY A 102 1.31 29.92 10.17
CA GLY A 102 1.39 28.94 11.25
C GLY A 102 0.52 27.70 11.05
N ARG A 103 -0.12 27.52 9.88
CA ARG A 103 -0.90 26.33 9.52
C ARG A 103 0.01 25.27 8.92
N ARG A 104 -0.30 23.97 9.08
CA ARG A 104 0.51 22.90 8.47
C ARG A 104 0.16 22.75 6.99
N LEU A 105 1.16 22.46 6.15
CA LEU A 105 0.95 22.22 4.72
C LEU A 105 0.01 21.05 4.45
N ARG A 106 -0.02 20.05 5.35
CA ARG A 106 -1.01 18.96 5.32
C ARG A 106 -2.44 19.46 5.26
N ASP A 107 -2.81 20.38 6.16
CA ASP A 107 -4.19 20.84 6.31
C ASP A 107 -4.61 21.65 5.06
N VAL A 108 -3.71 22.48 4.55
CA VAL A 108 -3.91 23.26 3.33
C VAL A 108 -4.12 22.36 2.11
N ASN A 109 -3.33 21.29 1.98
CA ASN A 109 -3.48 20.34 0.88
C ASN A 109 -4.80 19.56 0.98
N HIS A 110 -5.19 19.14 2.19
CA HIS A 110 -6.48 18.47 2.40
C HIS A 110 -7.65 19.39 2.06
N GLU A 111 -7.63 20.65 2.49
CA GLU A 111 -8.67 21.63 2.14
C GLU A 111 -8.78 21.83 0.63
N LYS A 112 -7.65 21.96 -0.07
CA LYS A 112 -7.62 22.05 -1.54
C LYS A 112 -8.19 20.80 -2.19
N ALA A 113 -7.76 19.62 -1.76
CA ALA A 113 -8.27 18.36 -2.29
C ALA A 113 -9.79 18.21 -2.08
N MET A 114 -10.29 18.59 -0.90
CA MET A 114 -11.72 18.60 -0.62
C MET A 114 -12.46 19.61 -1.51
N ALA A 115 -11.92 20.82 -1.69
CA ALA A 115 -12.52 21.83 -2.55
C ALA A 115 -12.55 21.39 -4.03
N GLU A 116 -11.48 20.79 -4.53
CA GLU A 116 -11.41 20.22 -5.88
C GLU A 116 -12.38 19.06 -6.05
N TRP A 117 -12.51 18.19 -5.06
CA TRP A 117 -13.47 17.08 -5.07
C TRP A 117 -14.90 17.59 -5.16
N VAL A 118 -15.26 18.62 -4.38
CA VAL A 118 -16.58 19.26 -4.44
C VAL A 118 -16.81 19.96 -5.78
N LYS A 119 -15.82 20.67 -6.32
CA LYS A 119 -15.92 21.29 -7.66
C LYS A 119 -16.18 20.26 -8.77
N GLN A 120 -15.48 19.12 -8.71
CA GLN A 120 -15.66 18.03 -9.66
C GLN A 120 -16.97 17.25 -9.44
N GLN A 121 -17.77 17.58 -8.43
CA GLN A 121 -19.02 16.85 -8.16
C GLN A 121 -20.05 17.05 -9.27
N ALA A 122 -20.21 18.28 -9.76
CA ALA A 122 -21.13 18.59 -10.86
C ALA A 122 -20.72 17.88 -12.16
N GLU A 123 -19.41 17.85 -12.47
CA GLU A 123 -18.89 17.14 -13.64
C GLU A 123 -19.06 15.62 -13.50
N ARG A 124 -18.83 15.06 -12.31
CA ARG A 124 -19.07 13.63 -12.03
C ARG A 124 -20.54 13.25 -12.14
N GLU A 125 -21.46 14.13 -11.74
CA GLU A 125 -22.89 13.92 -11.88
C GLU A 125 -23.32 14.01 -13.36
N ALA A 126 -22.78 14.99 -14.09
CA ALA A 126 -23.03 15.13 -15.53
C ALA A 126 -22.50 13.92 -16.34
N ASP A 127 -21.28 13.43 -16.07
CA ASP A 127 -20.74 12.23 -16.73
C ASP A 127 -21.56 10.97 -16.39
N LYS A 128 -22.01 10.83 -15.13
CA LYS A 128 -22.92 9.74 -14.74
C LYS A 128 -24.25 9.82 -15.48
N GLU A 129 -24.81 11.02 -15.62
CA GLU A 129 -26.07 11.23 -16.32
C GLU A 129 -25.93 11.00 -17.82
N GLN A 130 -24.85 11.47 -18.45
CA GLN A 130 -24.52 11.18 -19.84
C GLN A 130 -24.37 9.68 -20.10
N ARG A 131 -23.59 8.96 -19.28
CA ARG A 131 -23.46 7.50 -19.39
C ARG A 131 -24.79 6.78 -19.19
N ARG A 132 -25.64 7.29 -18.29
CA ARG A 132 -26.99 6.74 -18.08
C ARG A 132 -27.85 6.94 -19.32
N LEU A 133 -27.84 8.13 -19.92
CA LEU A 133 -28.56 8.45 -21.15
C LEU A 133 -28.05 7.62 -22.34
N GLU A 134 -26.73 7.45 -22.50
CA GLU A 134 -26.15 6.61 -23.53
C GLU A 134 -26.55 5.14 -23.38
N ARG A 135 -26.51 4.61 -22.15
CA ARG A 135 -26.99 3.24 -21.85
C ARG A 135 -28.48 3.11 -22.18
N LEU A 136 -29.28 4.12 -21.85
CA LEU A 136 -30.71 4.12 -22.13
C LEU A 136 -30.97 4.13 -23.66
N LYS A 137 -30.27 5.02 -24.38
CA LYS A 137 -30.33 5.09 -25.86
C LYS A 137 -29.92 3.77 -26.51
N ARG A 138 -28.83 3.15 -26.04
CA ARG A 138 -28.37 1.84 -26.53
C ARG A 138 -29.40 0.73 -26.29
N LYS A 139 -30.12 0.76 -25.17
CA LYS A 139 -31.19 -0.20 -24.88
C LYS A 139 -32.46 0.07 -25.69
N LEU A 140 -32.73 1.32 -26.06
CA LEU A 140 -33.88 1.72 -26.87
C LEU A 140 -33.72 1.28 -28.33
N VAL A 141 -32.50 1.27 -28.85
CA VAL A 141 -32.21 0.67 -30.16
C VAL A 141 -32.37 -0.84 -30.03
N GLY A 142 -33.52 -1.36 -30.46
CA GLY A 142 -33.78 -2.80 -30.51
C GLY A 142 -32.72 -3.54 -31.34
N PRO A 143 -32.51 -4.85 -31.11
CA PRO A 143 -31.58 -5.64 -31.89
C PRO A 143 -31.97 -5.56 -33.37
N LYS A 144 -31.13 -4.89 -34.17
CA LYS A 144 -31.26 -4.89 -35.62
C LYS A 144 -30.82 -6.26 -36.12
N HIS A 145 -31.77 -7.20 -36.17
CA HIS A 145 -31.58 -8.48 -36.85
C HIS A 145 -31.54 -8.22 -38.35
N PHE A 146 -30.33 -8.06 -38.88
CA PHE A 146 -30.13 -8.12 -40.32
C PHE A 146 -30.08 -9.59 -40.72
N PHE A 147 -31.16 -10.09 -41.32
CA PHE A 147 -31.18 -11.39 -41.98
C PHE A 147 -30.50 -11.25 -43.35
N THR A 148 -29.20 -10.96 -43.34
CA THR A 148 -28.40 -10.86 -44.56
C THR A 148 -27.51 -12.09 -44.60
N ASN A 149 -28.11 -13.23 -44.97
CA ASN A 149 -27.35 -14.44 -45.26
C ASN A 149 -26.97 -14.42 -46.75
N PRO A 150 -25.67 -14.26 -47.10
CA PRO A 150 -25.24 -14.20 -48.49
C PRO A 150 -25.59 -15.46 -49.26
N ASP A 151 -25.59 -16.63 -48.62
CA ASP A 151 -25.93 -17.90 -49.25
C ASP A 151 -27.41 -17.95 -49.62
N TYR A 152 -28.29 -17.43 -48.77
CA TYR A 152 -29.73 -17.34 -49.06
C TYR A 152 -30.01 -16.36 -50.21
N GLN A 153 -29.30 -15.23 -50.24
CA GLN A 153 -29.41 -14.26 -51.34
C GLN A 153 -28.94 -14.86 -52.66
N GLN A 154 -27.83 -15.60 -52.65
CA GLN A 154 -27.34 -16.36 -53.81
C GLN A 154 -28.33 -17.44 -54.24
N GLN A 155 -28.92 -18.19 -53.30
CA GLN A 155 -29.95 -19.19 -53.61
C GLN A 155 -31.21 -18.56 -54.23
N CYS A 156 -31.67 -17.42 -53.74
CA CYS A 156 -32.79 -16.70 -54.34
C CYS A 156 -32.46 -16.26 -55.78
N HIS A 157 -31.25 -15.75 -56.02
CA HIS A 157 -30.80 -15.36 -57.36
C HIS A 157 -30.67 -16.56 -58.30
N GLU A 158 -30.06 -17.64 -57.83
CA GLU A 158 -29.87 -18.87 -58.60
C GLU A 158 -31.22 -19.54 -58.92
N MET A 159 -32.17 -19.51 -57.98
CA MET A 159 -33.51 -20.02 -58.22
C MET A 159 -34.29 -19.19 -59.25
N ALA A 160 -34.09 -17.87 -59.28
CA ALA A 160 -34.68 -16.99 -60.30
C ALA A 160 -34.13 -17.31 -61.71
N GLU A 161 -32.80 -17.40 -61.85
CA GLU A 161 -32.14 -17.78 -63.12
C GLU A 161 -32.62 -19.14 -63.63
N ARG A 162 -32.68 -20.15 -62.74
CA ARG A 162 -33.17 -21.49 -63.11
C ARG A 162 -34.64 -21.49 -63.56
N LEU A 163 -35.48 -20.65 -62.96
CA LEU A 163 -36.88 -20.49 -63.36
C LEU A 163 -36.98 -19.88 -64.75
N GLU A 164 -36.24 -18.80 -65.00
CA GLU A 164 -36.19 -18.14 -66.31
C GLU A 164 -35.72 -19.10 -67.40
N ASP A 165 -34.63 -19.84 -67.16
CA ASP A 165 -34.11 -20.86 -68.05
C ASP A 165 -35.13 -21.97 -68.35
N SER A 166 -35.85 -22.42 -67.32
CA SER A 166 -36.86 -23.49 -67.47
C SER A 166 -38.05 -23.03 -68.30
N VAL A 167 -38.47 -21.78 -68.12
CA VAL A 167 -39.53 -21.16 -68.93
C VAL A 167 -39.06 -20.98 -70.38
N LEU A 168 -37.84 -20.49 -70.59
CA LEU A 168 -37.26 -20.32 -71.92
C LEU A 168 -37.14 -21.66 -72.66
N LYS A 169 -36.61 -22.70 -71.99
CA LYS A 169 -36.54 -24.06 -72.54
C LYS A 169 -37.93 -24.65 -72.80
N GLY A 170 -38.90 -24.42 -71.91
CA GLY A 170 -40.29 -24.85 -72.08
C GLY A 170 -40.98 -24.17 -73.28
N MET A 171 -40.76 -22.87 -73.46
CA MET A 171 -41.26 -22.11 -74.62
C MET A 171 -40.59 -22.58 -75.92
N GLN A 172 -39.28 -22.80 -75.90
CA GLN A 172 -38.53 -23.33 -77.05
C GLN A 172 -39.00 -24.75 -77.42
N ALA A 173 -39.14 -25.65 -76.44
CA ALA A 173 -39.67 -27.00 -76.66
C ALA A 173 -41.12 -26.99 -77.15
N SER A 174 -41.96 -26.08 -76.66
CA SER A 174 -43.33 -25.91 -77.14
C SER A 174 -43.39 -25.34 -78.57
N SER A 175 -42.41 -24.50 -78.95
CA SER A 175 -42.28 -23.98 -80.33
C SER A 175 -41.64 -24.98 -81.30
N SER A 176 -40.90 -25.96 -80.79
CA SER A 176 -40.18 -26.98 -81.54
C SER A 176 -40.92 -28.32 -81.47
N THR A 177 -41.91 -28.53 -82.33
CA THR A 177 -42.56 -29.84 -82.52
C THR A 177 -41.61 -30.81 -83.25
N VAL A 178 -40.66 -31.40 -82.53
CA VAL A 178 -40.02 -32.68 -82.88
C VAL A 178 -39.44 -33.33 -81.60
N VAL A 179 -39.81 -34.59 -81.36
CA VAL A 179 -39.67 -35.35 -80.11
C VAL A 179 -38.38 -36.18 -80.11
N SER A 180 -37.67 -36.28 -78.98
CA SER A 180 -37.12 -37.58 -78.49
C SER A 180 -36.60 -37.51 -77.03
N PRO A 181 -36.96 -38.47 -76.15
CA PRO A 181 -36.42 -38.61 -74.80
C PRO A 181 -35.36 -39.74 -74.74
N GLU A 182 -34.25 -39.56 -74.02
CA GLU A 182 -33.54 -40.68 -73.38
C GLU A 182 -32.55 -40.23 -72.29
N SER A 183 -32.39 -41.12 -71.31
CA SER A 183 -31.89 -41.00 -69.95
C SER A 183 -30.38 -41.21 -69.78
N SER A 184 -29.79 -40.68 -68.69
CA SER A 184 -28.90 -41.49 -67.84
C SER A 184 -28.69 -40.89 -66.44
N GLU A 185 -28.76 -41.78 -65.45
CA GLU A 185 -28.61 -41.56 -64.02
C GLU A 185 -27.20 -41.15 -63.61
N SER A 186 -27.11 -40.37 -62.52
CA SER A 186 -26.09 -40.57 -61.48
C SER A 186 -26.57 -39.92 -60.18
N ARG A 187 -27.28 -40.70 -59.35
CA ARG A 187 -27.51 -40.39 -57.95
C ARG A 187 -26.20 -40.62 -57.20
N LYS A 188 -25.62 -39.57 -56.61
CA LYS A 188 -24.55 -39.68 -55.61
C LYS A 188 -25.08 -39.13 -54.29
N GLY A 189 -25.57 -40.04 -53.44
CA GLY A 189 -25.84 -39.74 -52.04
C GLY A 189 -24.52 -39.52 -51.30
N MET A 190 -24.38 -38.39 -50.63
CA MET A 190 -23.32 -38.18 -49.65
C MET A 190 -23.86 -38.57 -48.27
N ALA A 191 -23.17 -39.54 -47.67
CA ALA A 191 -23.40 -40.03 -46.33
C ALA A 191 -23.15 -38.93 -45.29
N ASP A 192 -24.06 -38.79 -44.35
CA ASP A 192 -23.86 -38.07 -43.09
C ASP A 192 -22.95 -38.91 -42.19
N SER A 193 -21.65 -38.59 -42.19
CA SER A 193 -20.69 -39.11 -41.22
C SER A 193 -20.61 -38.15 -40.04
N GLY A 194 -21.50 -38.35 -39.06
CA GLY A 194 -21.31 -37.80 -37.73
C GLY A 194 -20.17 -38.54 -37.03
N THR A 195 -18.98 -37.95 -36.92
CA THR A 195 -18.05 -38.15 -35.79
C THR A 195 -17.05 -37.00 -35.73
N GLY A 196 -17.32 -35.98 -34.91
CA GLY A 196 -16.33 -35.01 -34.46
C GLY A 196 -16.02 -35.24 -32.97
N PRO A 197 -14.75 -35.24 -32.53
CA PRO A 197 -14.41 -35.41 -31.13
C PRO A 197 -14.89 -34.21 -30.30
N PRO A 198 -15.26 -34.39 -29.01
CA PRO A 198 -15.72 -33.28 -28.18
C PRO A 198 -14.58 -32.28 -27.96
N SER A 199 -14.86 -31.00 -28.20
CA SER A 199 -13.92 -29.92 -27.89
C SER A 199 -13.75 -29.77 -26.38
N GLU A 200 -12.50 -29.82 -25.91
CA GLU A 200 -12.14 -29.62 -24.51
C GLU A 200 -12.56 -28.23 -24.03
N LYS A 201 -13.43 -28.20 -23.02
CA LYS A 201 -13.73 -26.98 -22.27
C LYS A 201 -12.52 -26.60 -21.43
N LYS A 202 -11.82 -25.53 -21.80
CA LYS A 202 -10.84 -24.87 -20.92
C LYS A 202 -11.54 -24.44 -19.64
N ARG A 203 -11.11 -25.01 -18.51
CA ARG A 203 -11.52 -24.58 -17.17
C ARG A 203 -10.95 -23.19 -16.92
N CYS A 204 -11.82 -22.19 -16.77
CA CYS A 204 -11.43 -20.91 -16.19
C CYS A 204 -11.26 -21.12 -14.69
N LEU A 205 -10.03 -21.04 -14.21
CA LEU A 205 -9.70 -20.86 -12.81
C LEU A 205 -9.84 -19.36 -12.52
N TRP A 206 -11.04 -18.98 -12.07
CA TRP A 206 -11.15 -17.90 -11.09
C TRP A 206 -11.17 -18.56 -9.72
#